data_AF-A0A4S9BWA0-F1
#
_entry.id   AF-A0A4S9BWA0-F1
#
_cell.length_a   1.000
_cell.length_b   1.000
_cell.length_c   1.000
_cell.angle_alpha   90.00
_cell.angle_beta   90.00
_cell.angle_gamma   90.00
#
_symmetry.space_group_name_H-M   'P 1'
#
loop_
_entity.id
_entity.type
_entity.pdbx_description
1 polymer ?
#
loop_
_entity_poly.entity_id
_entity_poly.type
_entity_poly.pdbx_seq_one_letter_code
_entity_poly.pdbx_strand_id
1 'polypeptide(L)'
;MPKPNDASPSTNETINEVDIIWHNMYAPSTFSTWRKTSSRSIAELFVDFAKLVDDGTVSVISLNVSKASFVAVVGCERDWDEVKDLIFRATR
;
A
#
# COMPACT_ATOMS: atom_id res chain seq x y z
N MET A 1 -22.03 12.79 -48.53
CA MET A 1 -20.84 12.20 -47.84
C MET A 1 -20.96 12.52 -46.35
N PRO A 2 -21.00 11.53 -45.45
CA PRO A 2 -20.96 11.81 -44.01
C PRO A 2 -19.51 12.11 -43.58
N LYS A 3 -19.33 13.03 -42.62
CA LYS A 3 -18.01 13.37 -42.04
C LYS A 3 -17.45 12.18 -41.23
N PRO A 4 -16.11 12.04 -41.12
CA PRO A 4 -15.53 11.07 -40.20
C PRO A 4 -15.84 11.50 -38.77
N ASN A 5 -16.31 10.55 -37.95
CA ASN A 5 -16.35 10.72 -36.51
C ASN A 5 -14.91 10.78 -36.00
N ASP A 6 -14.49 11.94 -35.51
CA ASP A 6 -13.29 12.09 -34.68
C ASP A 6 -13.57 11.46 -33.31
N ALA A 7 -13.58 10.12 -33.27
CA ALA A 7 -13.46 9.40 -32.01
C ALA A 7 -12.05 9.65 -31.48
N SER A 8 -11.92 10.63 -30.59
CA SER A 8 -10.71 10.82 -29.78
C SER A 8 -10.38 9.47 -29.13
N PRO A 9 -9.11 9.02 -29.13
CA PRO A 9 -8.75 7.82 -28.40
C PRO A 9 -9.09 8.10 -26.94
N SER A 10 -10.03 7.34 -26.38
CA SER A 10 -10.23 7.30 -24.94
C SER A 10 -8.87 6.95 -24.35
N THR A 11 -8.22 7.91 -23.71
CA THR A 11 -7.13 7.65 -22.80
C THR A 11 -7.69 6.66 -21.78
N ASN A 12 -7.43 5.38 -22.00
CA ASN A 12 -7.43 4.38 -20.95
C ASN A 12 -6.34 4.85 -19.99
N GLU A 13 -6.67 5.79 -19.11
CA GLU A 13 -5.86 6.12 -17.94
C GLU A 13 -5.63 4.78 -17.27
N THR A 14 -4.42 4.26 -17.47
CA THR A 14 -4.02 3.03 -16.82
C THR A 14 -3.95 3.42 -15.36
N ILE A 15 -4.97 3.06 -14.60
CA ILE A 15 -4.95 3.21 -13.15
C ILE A 15 -3.75 2.36 -12.71
N ASN A 16 -2.61 3.01 -12.47
CA ASN A 16 -1.41 2.34 -11.98
C ASN A 16 -1.65 2.05 -10.51
N GLU A 17 -2.42 0.99 -10.24
CA GLU A 17 -2.60 0.49 -8.89
C GLU A 17 -1.27 -0.03 -8.36
N VAL A 18 -0.95 0.34 -7.11
CA VAL A 18 0.19 -0.18 -6.38
C VAL A 18 -0.24 -1.39 -5.58
N ASP A 19 0.41 -2.53 -5.78
CA ASP A 19 0.25 -3.72 -4.94
C ASP A 19 1.04 -3.54 -3.64
N ILE A 20 0.33 -3.47 -2.51
CA ILE A 20 0.90 -3.30 -1.18
C ILE A 20 0.92 -4.66 -0.47
N ILE A 21 2.10 -5.07 0.02
CA ILE A 21 2.27 -6.31 0.80
C ILE A 21 3.04 -5.98 2.07
N TRP A 22 2.42 -6.17 3.23
CA TRP A 22 3.08 -6.03 4.53
C TRP A 22 3.17 -7.40 5.19
N HIS A 23 4.37 -7.79 5.58
CA HIS A 23 4.64 -9.07 6.24
C HIS A 23 5.23 -8.83 7.63
N ASN A 24 4.51 -9.20 8.67
CA ASN A 24 4.96 -9.12 10.05
C ASN A 24 5.77 -10.38 10.41
N MET A 25 6.98 -10.16 10.94
CA MET A 25 7.88 -11.22 11.40
C MET A 25 7.79 -11.47 12.91
N TYR A 26 6.96 -10.72 13.64
CA TYR A 26 6.78 -10.92 15.07
C TYR A 26 5.80 -12.07 15.35
N ALA A 27 6.35 -13.27 15.54
CA ALA A 27 5.58 -14.52 15.68
C ALA A 27 4.48 -14.53 16.76
N PRO A 28 4.63 -13.84 17.92
CA PRO A 28 3.56 -13.80 18.92
C PRO A 28 2.32 -12.99 18.52
N SER A 29 2.42 -12.10 17.53
CA SER A 29 1.31 -11.25 17.08
C SER A 29 0.39 -12.00 16.11
N THR A 30 -0.91 -11.74 16.22
CA THR A 30 -1.94 -12.20 15.26
C THR A 30 -1.94 -11.43 13.94
N PHE A 31 -1.35 -10.23 13.87
CA PHE A 31 -1.06 -9.58 12.59
C PHE A 31 0.08 -10.33 11.90
N SER A 32 -0.21 -10.96 10.75
CA SER A 32 0.75 -11.79 10.01
C SER A 32 1.09 -11.21 8.64
N THR A 33 0.15 -11.22 7.70
CA THR A 33 0.35 -10.62 6.36
C THR A 33 -0.88 -9.81 5.96
N TRP A 34 -0.64 -8.62 5.44
CA TRP A 34 -1.67 -7.76 4.85
C TRP A 34 -1.34 -7.50 3.39
N ARG A 35 -2.34 -7.61 2.52
CA ARG A 35 -2.20 -7.31 1.10
C ARG A 35 -3.41 -6.53 0.59
N LYS A 36 -3.16 -5.47 -0.16
CA LYS A 36 -4.20 -4.64 -0.77
C LYS A 36 -3.64 -3.88 -1.97
N THR A 37 -4.49 -3.59 -2.96
CA THR A 37 -4.18 -2.62 -4.02
C THR A 37 -4.59 -1.21 -3.60
N SER A 38 -3.78 -0.21 -3.94
CA SER A 38 -4.09 1.21 -3.71
C SER A 38 -3.95 1.98 -5.02
N SER A 39 -4.81 2.97 -5.22
CA SER A 39 -4.72 3.93 -6.32
C SER A 39 -3.77 5.09 -6.02
N ARG A 40 -3.17 5.11 -4.82
CA ARG A 40 -2.27 6.19 -4.38
C ARG A 40 -0.86 5.99 -4.92
N SER A 41 -0.16 7.11 -5.03
CA SER A 41 1.25 7.08 -5.44
C SER A 41 2.13 6.44 -4.37
N ILE A 42 3.27 5.88 -4.81
CA ILE A 42 4.29 5.33 -3.91
C ILE A 42 4.72 6.34 -2.85
N ALA A 43 4.91 7.61 -3.22
CA ALA A 43 5.35 8.65 -2.30
C ALA A 43 4.35 8.87 -1.16
N GLU A 44 3.05 8.89 -1.48
CA GLU A 44 1.99 9.00 -0.48
C GLU A 44 1.93 7.79 0.46
N LEU A 45 2.03 6.58 -0.10
CA LEU A 45 2.07 5.34 0.69
C LEU A 45 3.29 5.31 1.61
N PHE A 46 4.44 5.82 1.15
CA PHE A 46 5.65 5.92 1.93
C PHE A 46 5.51 6.89 3.10
N VAL A 47 4.87 8.05 2.88
CA VAL A 47 4.59 9.04 3.95
C VAL A 47 3.69 8.45 5.02
N ASP A 48 2.62 7.75 4.64
CA ASP A 48 1.72 7.16 5.63
C ASP A 48 2.33 5.95 6.35
N PHE A 49 3.14 5.14 5.65
CA PHE A 49 3.94 4.10 6.30
C PHE A 49 4.94 4.68 7.30
N ALA A 50 5.64 5.76 6.94
CA ALA A 50 6.61 6.42 7.82
C ALA A 50 5.97 6.94 9.12
N LYS A 51 4.72 7.41 9.09
CA LYS A 51 3.99 7.80 10.31
C LYS A 51 3.78 6.62 11.25
N LEU A 52 3.43 5.44 10.73
CA LEU A 52 3.28 4.25 11.57
C LEU A 52 4.59 3.81 12.21
N VAL A 53 5.72 4.04 11.52
CA VAL A 53 7.06 3.79 12.07
C VAL A 53 7.39 4.80 13.16
N ASP A 54 7.13 6.08 12.92
CA ASP A 54 7.38 7.17 13.88
C ASP A 54 6.54 7.01 15.16
N ASP A 55 5.27 6.60 15.02
CA ASP A 55 4.36 6.29 16.13
C ASP A 55 4.72 4.98 16.89
N GLY A 56 5.76 4.26 16.44
CA GLY A 56 6.17 2.98 17.00
C GLY A 56 5.14 1.86 16.82
N THR A 57 4.21 2.01 15.87
CA THR A 57 3.21 0.97 15.55
C THR A 57 3.88 -0.22 14.87
N VAL A 58 4.86 0.03 14.01
CA VAL A 58 5.66 -1.01 13.34
C VAL A 58 7.14 -0.63 13.34
N SER A 59 8.01 -1.64 13.38
CA SER A 59 9.44 -1.50 13.09
C SER A 59 9.75 -2.01 11.69
N VAL A 60 10.67 -1.36 10.97
CA VAL A 60 11.02 -1.76 9.59
C VAL A 60 12.17 -2.76 9.61
N ILE A 61 11.97 -3.92 9.00
CA ILE A 61 13.01 -4.94 8.77
C ILE A 61 13.55 -4.83 7.34
N SER A 62 12.66 -4.73 6.36
CA SER A 62 13.04 -4.47 4.97
C SER A 62 11.93 -3.76 4.21
N LEU A 63 12.32 -3.05 3.14
CA LEU A 63 11.40 -2.32 2.29
C LEU A 63 11.83 -2.45 0.83
N ASN A 64 10.95 -2.97 -0.01
CA ASN A 64 11.15 -3.13 -1.44
C ASN A 64 10.06 -2.37 -2.18
N VAL A 65 10.45 -1.36 -2.95
CA VAL A 65 9.52 -0.40 -3.55
C VAL A 65 9.84 -0.23 -5.03
N SER A 66 8.80 -0.28 -5.85
CA SER A 66 8.85 -0.05 -7.29
C SER A 66 7.67 0.82 -7.72
N LYS A 67 7.57 1.15 -9.01
CA LYS A 67 6.44 1.93 -9.52
C LYS A 67 5.06 1.27 -9.33
N ALA A 68 5.01 -0.05 -9.19
CA ALA A 68 3.77 -0.81 -9.12
C ALA A 68 3.62 -1.64 -7.83
N SER A 69 4.60 -1.58 -6.91
CA SER A 69 4.58 -2.42 -5.71
C SER A 69 5.27 -1.77 -4.52
N PHE A 70 4.67 -1.94 -3.36
CA PHE A 70 5.17 -1.49 -2.05
C PHE A 70 5.18 -2.69 -1.10
N VAL A 71 6.35 -3.27 -0.87
CA VAL A 71 6.51 -4.45 -0.01
C VAL A 71 7.30 -4.10 1.24
N ALA A 72 6.66 -4.21 2.40
CA ALA A 72 7.28 -3.95 3.70
C ALA A 72 7.34 -5.24 4.52
N VAL A 73 8.53 -5.58 5.03
CA VAL A 73 8.69 -6.58 6.08
C VAL A 73 8.89 -5.83 7.39
N VAL A 74 8.05 -6.10 8.38
CA VAL A 74 7.97 -5.34 9.62
C VAL A 74 8.00 -6.23 10.85
N GLY A 75 8.34 -5.66 12.00
CA GLY A 75 8.02 -6.21 13.30
C GLY A 75 6.90 -5.39 13.94
N CYS A 76 5.78 -6.02 14.28
CA CYS A 76 4.66 -5.42 14.99
C CYS A 76 4.28 -6.32 16.16
N GLU A 77 4.44 -5.81 17.37
CA GLU A 77 4.13 -6.56 18.60
C GLU A 77 2.63 -6.62 18.89
N ARG A 78 1.87 -5.67 18.34
CA ARG A 78 0.43 -5.53 18.55
C ARG A 78 -0.36 -6.48 17.65
N ASP A 79 -1.49 -6.93 18.17
CA ASP A 79 -2.39 -7.84 17.49
C ASP A 79 -3.19 -7.15 16.38
N TRP A 80 -3.69 -7.95 15.44
CA TRP A 80 -4.43 -7.45 14.27
C TRP A 80 -5.59 -6.54 14.65
N ASP A 81 -6.35 -6.90 15.70
CA ASP A 81 -7.49 -6.10 16.14
C ASP A 81 -7.12 -4.72 16.67
N GLU A 82 -5.88 -4.54 17.14
CA GLU A 82 -5.36 -3.25 17.61
C GLU A 82 -4.86 -2.37 16.46
N VAL A 83 -4.36 -2.97 15.37
CA VAL A 83 -3.67 -2.24 14.30
C VAL A 83 -4.43 -2.14 12.98
N LYS A 84 -5.47 -2.95 12.76
CA LYS A 84 -6.19 -3.03 11.47
C LYS A 84 -6.67 -1.68 10.94
N ASP A 85 -7.22 -0.83 11.81
CA ASP A 85 -7.75 0.48 11.39
C ASP A 85 -6.64 1.45 10.98
N LEU A 86 -5.48 1.38 11.64
CA LEU A 86 -4.30 2.17 11.28
C LEU A 86 -3.74 1.70 9.93
N ILE A 87 -3.62 0.38 9.75
CA ILE A 87 -3.15 -0.23 8.51
C ILE A 87 -4.09 0.13 7.36
N PHE A 88 -5.41 0.01 7.53
CA PHE A 88 -6.38 0.38 6.49
C PHE A 88 -6.28 1.84 6.07
N ARG A 89 -6.07 2.75 7.03
CA ARG A 89 -5.87 4.18 6.74
C ARG A 89 -4.58 4.43 5.98
N ALA A 90 -3.49 3.75 6.37
CA ALA A 90 -2.19 3.90 5.74
C ALA A 90 -2.11 3.28 4.33
N THR A 91 -2.91 2.23 4.07
CA THR A 91 -2.97 1.54 2.77
C THR A 91 -4.24 1.88 1.99
N ARG A 92 -4.84 3.05 2.25
CA ARG A 92 -6.12 3.43 1.63
C ARG A 92 -6.03 3.50 0.11
#